data_AF-T5AHP2-F1
#
_entry.id   AF-T5AHP2-F1
#
_cell.length_a   1.000
_cell.length_b   1.000
_cell.length_c   1.000
_cell.angle_alpha   90.00
_cell.angle_beta   90.00
_cell.angle_gamma   90.00
#
_symmetry.space_group_name_H-M   'P 1'
#
loop_
_entity.id
_entity.type
_entity.pdbx_description
1 polymer ?
#
loop_
_entity_poly.entity_id
_entity_poly.type
_entity_poly.pdbx_seq_one_letter_code
_entity_poly.pdbx_strand_id
1 'polypeptide(L)'
;MIWFLLKPVRANFERILSTTKENVKSSKERANIFGEELVAIGRFLDEKFSHSAGDEDLKNNFWDFLAALWPVDDTSNSVTGQRLGNMYRTLHARNSGKEAKPGSARTNGAEKSR
;
A
#
# COMPACT_ATOMS: atom_id res chain seq x y z
N MET A 1 20.32 6.58 5.49
CA MET A 1 20.61 7.01 4.11
C MET A 1 19.63 6.34 3.14
N ILE A 2 18.33 6.69 3.16
CA ILE A 2 17.27 6.02 2.34
C ILE A 2 17.13 6.62 0.92
N TRP A 3 17.85 7.70 0.63
CA TRP A 3 17.65 8.57 -0.54
C TRP A 3 17.89 7.90 -1.90
N PHE A 4 18.75 6.89 -1.96
CA PHE A 4 18.99 6.14 -3.20
C PHE A 4 17.77 5.31 -3.63
N LEU A 5 16.92 4.95 -2.67
CA LEU A 5 15.66 4.26 -2.93
C LEU A 5 14.59 5.17 -3.45
N LEU A 6 14.64 6.44 -3.10
CA LEU A 6 13.64 7.39 -3.55
C LEU A 6 13.70 7.58 -5.06
N LYS A 7 14.86 7.53 -5.73
CA LYS A 7 14.94 7.77 -7.19
C LYS A 7 13.98 6.93 -8.04
N PRO A 8 13.99 5.58 -7.98
CA PRO A 8 13.11 4.75 -8.81
C PRO A 8 11.64 4.82 -8.41
N VAL A 9 11.33 4.98 -7.12
CA VAL A 9 9.94 5.08 -6.63
C VAL A 9 9.44 6.52 -6.47
N ARG A 10 10.24 7.52 -6.88
CA ARG A 10 9.95 8.94 -6.68
C ARG A 10 8.63 9.34 -7.31
N ALA A 11 8.38 8.88 -8.53
CA ALA A 11 7.14 9.16 -9.23
C ALA A 11 5.92 8.61 -8.49
N ASN A 12 6.05 7.42 -7.88
CA ASN A 12 5.01 6.81 -7.07
C ASN A 12 4.73 7.64 -5.80
N PHE A 13 5.80 8.11 -5.14
CA PHE A 13 5.68 9.02 -3.99
C PHE A 13 5.00 10.34 -4.36
N GLU A 14 5.46 10.99 -5.44
CA GLU A 14 4.87 12.23 -5.92
C GLU A 14 3.40 12.04 -6.26
N ARG A 15 3.03 10.89 -6.82
CA ARG A 15 1.64 10.57 -7.11
C ARG A 15 0.80 10.39 -5.84
N ILE A 16 1.31 9.65 -4.85
CA ILE A 16 0.67 9.51 -3.52
C ILE A 16 0.48 10.91 -2.89
N LEU A 17 1.54 11.72 -2.83
CA LEU A 17 1.50 13.06 -2.25
C LEU A 17 0.55 14.01 -3.00
N SER A 18 0.44 13.87 -4.33
CA SER A 18 -0.48 14.66 -5.15
C SER A 18 -1.95 14.21 -5.03
N THR A 19 -2.20 13.03 -4.46
CA THR A 19 -3.53 12.44 -4.28
C THR A 19 -4.19 12.99 -3.00
N THR A 20 -4.36 14.30 -2.95
CA THR A 20 -5.03 14.99 -1.84
C THR A 20 -6.52 15.16 -2.11
N LYS A 21 -7.30 15.54 -1.09
CA LYS A 21 -8.74 15.84 -1.22
C LYS A 21 -9.06 16.95 -2.24
N GLU A 22 -8.11 17.86 -2.45
CA GLU A 22 -8.17 18.95 -3.43
C GLU A 22 -8.12 18.40 -4.87
N ASN A 23 -7.27 17.40 -5.09
CA ASN A 23 -6.96 16.90 -6.43
C ASN A 23 -7.87 15.72 -6.82
N VAL A 24 -8.21 14.86 -5.86
CA VAL A 24 -9.07 13.69 -6.07
C VAL A 24 -10.21 13.72 -5.06
N LYS A 25 -11.39 14.15 -5.51
CA LYS A 25 -12.58 14.34 -4.65
C LYS A 25 -13.13 13.02 -4.10
N SER A 26 -13.00 11.94 -4.86
CA SER A 26 -13.51 10.61 -4.48
C SER A 26 -12.56 9.89 -3.53
N SER A 27 -13.02 9.64 -2.29
CA SER A 27 -12.26 8.84 -1.30
C SER A 27 -11.94 7.42 -1.80
N LYS A 28 -12.87 6.82 -2.55
CA LYS A 28 -12.67 5.50 -3.17
C LYS A 28 -11.54 5.53 -4.21
N GLU A 29 -11.45 6.61 -4.97
CA GLU A 29 -10.42 6.78 -5.99
C GLU A 29 -9.05 7.06 -5.36
N ARG A 30 -8.99 7.89 -4.31
CA ARG A 30 -7.78 8.08 -3.51
C ARG A 30 -7.26 6.77 -2.94
N ALA A 31 -8.14 5.96 -2.33
CA ALA A 31 -7.77 4.65 -1.80
C ALA A 31 -7.25 3.70 -2.89
N ASN A 32 -7.78 3.79 -4.12
CA ASN A 32 -7.31 2.98 -5.24
C ASN A 32 -5.90 3.40 -5.70
N ILE A 33 -5.68 4.71 -5.89
CA ILE A 33 -4.36 5.25 -6.25
C ILE A 33 -3.33 4.89 -5.16
N PHE A 34 -3.66 5.10 -3.89
CA PHE A 34 -2.78 4.72 -2.78
C PHE A 34 -2.46 3.23 -2.79
N GLY A 35 -3.44 2.36 -3.06
CA GLY A 35 -3.22 0.92 -3.13
C GLY A 35 -2.31 0.51 -4.30
N GLU A 36 -2.53 1.08 -5.48
CA GLU A 36 -1.72 0.80 -6.69
C GLU A 36 -0.27 1.23 -6.49
N GLU A 37 -0.05 2.47 -6.04
CA GLU A 37 1.29 3.01 -5.81
C GLU A 37 2.00 2.28 -4.66
N LEU A 38 1.29 1.91 -3.59
CA LEU A 38 1.86 1.13 -2.50
C LEU A 38 2.35 -0.26 -2.96
N VAL A 39 1.60 -0.93 -3.83
CA VAL A 39 1.99 -2.24 -4.38
C VAL A 39 3.21 -2.11 -5.27
N ALA A 40 3.28 -1.09 -6.12
CA ALA A 40 4.44 -0.83 -6.96
C ALA A 40 5.71 -0.60 -6.13
N ILE A 41 5.61 0.22 -5.08
CA ILE A 41 6.72 0.50 -4.15
C ILE A 41 7.14 -0.76 -3.41
N GLY A 42 6.20 -1.50 -2.82
CA GLY A 42 6.52 -2.71 -2.05
C GLY A 42 7.13 -3.82 -2.91
N ARG A 43 6.68 -3.98 -4.15
CA ARG A 43 7.29 -4.92 -5.10
C ARG A 43 8.73 -4.53 -5.43
N PHE A 44 9.00 -3.25 -5.66
CA PHE A 44 10.36 -2.75 -5.88
C PHE A 44 11.26 -3.04 -4.67
N LEU A 45 10.74 -2.85 -3.45
CA LEU A 45 11.47 -3.21 -2.24
C LEU A 45 11.77 -4.71 -2.22
N ASP A 46 10.79 -5.58 -2.44
CA ASP A 46 11.00 -7.04 -2.43
C ASP A 46 12.01 -7.50 -3.50
N GLU A 47 11.99 -6.92 -4.69
CA GLU A 47 12.94 -7.24 -5.76
C GLU A 47 14.38 -6.81 -5.42
N LYS A 48 14.54 -5.70 -4.69
CA LYS A 48 15.87 -5.15 -4.34
C LYS A 48 16.42 -5.62 -3.00
N PHE A 49 15.55 -5.98 -2.07
CA PHE A 49 15.82 -6.14 -0.64
C PHE A 49 15.25 -7.44 -0.07
N SER A 50 15.34 -8.54 -0.82
CA SER A 50 14.95 -9.89 -0.36
C SER A 50 16.14 -10.81 -0.08
N HIS A 51 17.37 -10.29 -0.14
CA HIS A 51 18.57 -11.14 -0.23
C HIS A 51 19.36 -11.21 1.08
N SER A 52 19.13 -10.32 2.04
CA SER A 52 19.86 -10.28 3.31
C SER A 52 18.99 -9.90 4.53
N ALA A 53 19.41 -10.26 5.74
CA ALA A 53 18.72 -9.85 6.97
C ALA A 53 18.80 -8.33 7.23
N GLY A 54 19.84 -7.65 6.75
CA GLY A 54 19.95 -6.18 6.83
C GLY A 54 18.96 -5.45 5.92
N ASP A 55 18.38 -6.17 4.96
CA ASP A 55 17.38 -5.63 4.04
C ASP A 55 16.03 -5.41 4.73
N GLU A 56 15.68 -6.24 5.72
CA GLU A 56 14.42 -6.13 6.46
C GLU A 56 14.38 -4.87 7.33
N ASP A 57 15.48 -4.52 8.00
CA ASP A 57 15.59 -3.26 8.74
C ASP A 57 15.50 -2.05 7.80
N LEU A 58 16.07 -2.17 6.60
CA LEU A 58 16.00 -1.12 5.58
C LEU A 58 14.58 -0.93 5.05
N LYS A 59 13.82 -2.02 4.85
CA LYS A 59 12.40 -1.99 4.49
C LYS A 59 11.56 -1.38 5.61
N ASN A 60 11.80 -1.73 6.87
CA ASN A 60 11.09 -1.14 8.00
C ASN A 60 11.31 0.38 8.08
N ASN A 61 12.58 0.82 8.01
CA ASN A 61 12.92 2.25 7.95
C ASN A 61 12.29 2.97 6.74
N PHE A 62 12.20 2.29 5.59
CA PHE A 62 11.53 2.83 4.41
C PHE A 62 10.02 3.02 4.65
N TRP A 63 9.36 2.02 5.22
CA TRP A 63 7.94 2.10 5.52
C TRP A 63 7.63 3.21 6.53
N ASP A 64 8.47 3.39 7.55
CA ASP A 64 8.34 4.49 8.51
C ASP A 64 8.54 5.86 7.86
N PHE A 65 9.49 5.97 6.92
CA PHE A 65 9.66 7.18 6.13
C PHE A 65 8.44 7.50 5.24
N LEU A 66 7.90 6.49 4.56
CA LEU A 66 6.69 6.63 3.75
C LEU A 66 5.47 7.02 4.60
N ALA A 67 5.36 6.45 5.82
CA ALA A 67 4.33 6.81 6.79
C ALA A 67 4.43 8.28 7.24
N ALA A 68 5.65 8.78 7.47
CA ALA A 68 5.87 10.17 7.85
C ALA A 68 5.48 11.17 6.74
N LEU A 69 5.55 10.74 5.47
CA LEU A 69 5.13 11.54 4.31
C LEU A 69 3.69 11.28 3.88
N TRP A 70 3.01 10.29 4.46
CA TRP A 70 1.72 9.86 3.97
C TRP A 70 0.71 11.01 4.11
N PRO A 71 -0.02 11.38 3.03
CA PRO A 71 -1.02 12.43 3.13
C PRO A 71 -2.10 11.96 4.11
N VAL A 72 -2.15 12.63 5.26
CA VAL A 72 -3.12 12.35 6.32
C VAL A 72 -4.46 12.89 5.82
N ASP A 73 -5.22 12.03 5.16
CA ASP A 73 -6.64 12.29 4.95
C ASP A 73 -7.32 12.24 6.32
N ASP A 74 -8.37 13.05 6.51
CA ASP A 74 -9.09 13.36 7.77
C ASP A 74 -9.65 12.13 8.56
N THR A 75 -9.28 10.90 8.19
CA THR A 75 -9.60 9.66 8.91
C THR A 75 -8.58 9.40 10.04
N SER A 76 -8.65 10.18 11.12
CA SER A 76 -8.41 9.89 12.55
C SER A 76 -7.44 8.79 13.06
N ASN A 77 -6.65 8.12 12.23
CA ASN A 77 -5.71 7.06 12.60
C ASN A 77 -4.39 7.30 11.88
N SER A 78 -3.34 7.59 12.64
CA SER A 78 -1.99 7.74 12.11
C SER A 78 -1.61 6.52 11.26
N VAL A 79 -1.13 6.79 10.05
CA VAL A 79 -0.57 5.76 9.19
C VAL A 79 0.86 5.53 9.68
N THR A 80 1.14 4.33 10.18
CA THR A 80 2.47 3.92 10.64
C THR A 80 3.15 3.04 9.59
N GLY A 81 4.49 2.93 9.61
CA GLY A 81 5.22 2.10 8.66
C GLY A 81 4.79 0.64 8.72
N GLN A 82 4.59 0.09 9.92
CA GLN A 82 4.02 -1.25 10.10
C GLN A 82 2.66 -1.43 9.41
N ARG A 83 1.78 -0.42 9.49
CA ARG A 83 0.47 -0.48 8.85
C ARG A 83 0.58 -0.49 7.32
N LEU A 84 1.49 0.31 6.77
CA LEU A 84 1.78 0.33 5.33
C LEU A 84 2.37 -0.99 4.85
N GLY A 85 3.36 -1.53 5.55
CA GLY A 85 3.95 -2.84 5.23
C GLY A 85 2.92 -3.98 5.29
N ASN A 86 2.01 -3.96 6.28
CA ASN A 86 0.91 -4.91 6.35
C ASN A 86 -0.09 -4.74 5.21
N MET A 87 -0.45 -3.50 4.87
CA MET A 87 -1.35 -3.20 3.76
C MET A 87 -0.76 -3.65 2.42
N TYR A 88 0.53 -3.41 2.20
CA TYR A 88 1.27 -3.96 1.08
C TYR A 88 1.15 -5.48 1.03
N ARG A 89 1.48 -6.20 2.11
CA ARG A 89 1.38 -7.68 2.15
C ARG A 89 -0.02 -8.19 1.83
N THR A 90 -1.07 -7.55 2.37
CA THR A 90 -2.46 -7.89 2.08
C THR A 90 -2.83 -7.64 0.60
N LEU A 91 -2.43 -6.49 0.04
CA LEU A 91 -2.72 -6.15 -1.36
C LEU A 91 -1.92 -7.02 -2.33
N HIS A 92 -0.66 -7.28 -2.02
CA HIS A 92 0.21 -8.16 -2.79
C HIS A 92 -0.38 -9.58 -2.83
N ALA A 93 -0.69 -10.18 -1.67
CA ALA A 93 -1.33 -11.49 -1.60
C ALA A 93 -2.67 -11.55 -2.36
N ARG A 94 -3.47 -10.46 -2.30
CA ARG A 94 -4.74 -10.36 -3.04
C ARG A 94 -4.52 -10.27 -4.55
N ASN A 95 -3.48 -9.57 -5.01
CA ASN A 95 -3.16 -9.46 -6.43
C ASN A 95 -2.52 -10.76 -6.97
N SER A 96 -1.65 -11.42 -6.20
CA SER A 96 -1.13 -12.75 -6.53
C SER A 96 -2.24 -13.82 -6.55
N GLY A 97 -3.22 -13.70 -5.65
CA GLY A 97 -4.41 -14.55 -5.63
C GLY A 97 -5.42 -14.26 -6.75
N LYS A 98 -5.37 -13.09 -7.40
CA LYS A 98 -6.23 -12.80 -8.56
C LYS A 98 -5.78 -13.52 -9.84
N GLU A 99 -4.51 -13.91 -9.95
CA GLU A 99 -4.05 -14.83 -10.99
C GLU A 99 -4.39 -16.30 -10.67
N ALA A 100 -4.76 -16.59 -9.41
CA ALA A 100 -5.16 -17.92 -8.95
C ALA A 100 -6.57 -17.91 -8.31
N LYS A 101 -7.60 -17.85 -9.17
CA LYS A 101 -9.02 -18.22 -8.99
C LYS A 101 -10.06 -17.06 -8.94
N PRO A 102 -11.21 -17.22 -9.62
CA PRO A 102 -12.27 -16.22 -9.67
C PRO A 102 -13.14 -16.29 -8.41
N GLY A 103 -13.52 -15.12 -7.90
CA GLY A 103 -14.76 -14.90 -7.14
C GLY A 103 -14.89 -15.60 -5.78
N SER A 104 -14.41 -14.95 -4.71
CA SER A 104 -15.05 -15.16 -3.40
C SER A 104 -16.28 -14.28 -3.35
N ALA A 105 -17.40 -14.87 -3.75
CA ALA A 105 -18.74 -14.32 -3.63
C ALA A 105 -18.99 -13.83 -2.20
N ARG A 106 -19.64 -12.67 -2.11
CA ARG A 106 -20.30 -12.20 -0.89
C ARG A 106 -21.32 -13.24 -0.47
N THR A 107 -21.11 -13.92 0.66
CA THR A 107 -22.18 -14.69 1.30
C THR A 107 -23.08 -13.71 2.04
N ASN A 108 -24.09 -13.18 1.35
CA ASN A 108 -25.24 -12.54 1.98
C ASN A 108 -25.95 -13.59 2.84
N GLY A 109 -25.78 -13.51 4.16
CA GLY A 109 -26.58 -14.26 5.11
C GLY A 109 -27.88 -13.52 5.40
N ALA A 110 -28.90 -13.71 4.57
CA ALA A 110 -30.28 -13.40 4.88
C ALA A 110 -31.21 -14.15 3.92
N GLU A 111 -31.53 -15.41 4.23
CA GLU A 111 -32.74 -16.04 3.70
C GLU A 111 -33.38 -16.92 4.80
N LYS A 112 -34.67 -16.68 4.97
CA LYS A 112 -35.62 -17.26 5.92
C LYS A 112 -36.03 -18.70 5.54
N SER A 113 -36.65 -19.37 6.51
CA SER A 113 -37.69 -20.42 6.40
C SER A 113 -37.26 -21.89 6.27
N ARG A 114 -37.57 -22.72 7.28
CA ARG A 114 -38.86 -23.45 7.36
C ARG A 114 -39.09 -24.03 8.75
#